data_AF-A0A7W0UVY0-F1
#
_entry.id   AF-A0A7W0UVY0-F1
#
_cell.length_a   1.000
_cell.length_b   1.000
_cell.length_c   1.000
_cell.angle_alpha   90.00
_cell.angle_beta   90.00
_cell.angle_gamma   90.00
#
_symmetry.space_group_name_H-M   'P 1'
#
loop_
_entity.id
_entity.type
_entity.pdbx_description
1 polymer ?
#
loop_
_entity_poly.entity_id
_entity_poly.type
_entity_poly.pdbx_seq_one_letter_code
_entity_poly.pdbx_strand_id
1 'polypeptide(L)' 'MQAHRTEAVIKANGTLTLEELPFKEGDLVEVIVLERQPEAKTDNPYPLRGTLYRYDDPFEPVVPLEDWEVLR' A
#
# COMPACT_ATOMS: atom_id res chain seq x y z
N MET A 1 -4.32 -10.11 -14.98
CA MET A 1 -3.88 -11.13 -14.02
C MET A 1 -4.52 -10.81 -12.68
N GLN A 2 -5.14 -11.79 -12.01
CA GLN A 2 -5.62 -11.64 -10.63
C GLN A 2 -4.58 -12.30 -9.72
N ALA A 3 -3.98 -11.51 -8.82
CA ALA A 3 -2.96 -12.00 -7.90
C ALA A 3 -3.59 -12.28 -6.54
N HIS A 4 -3.39 -13.49 -6.02
CA HIS A 4 -3.74 -13.83 -4.65
C HIS A 4 -2.50 -13.65 -3.77
N ARG A 5 -2.59 -12.80 -2.75
CA ARG A 5 -1.50 -12.55 -1.79
C ARG A 5 -1.78 -13.33 -0.51
N THR A 6 -0.84 -14.19 -0.13
CA THR A 6 -0.80 -14.82 1.19
C THR A 6 0.54 -14.56 1.86
N GLU A 7 0.58 -14.62 3.18
CA GLU A 7 1.80 -14.41 3.97
C GLU A 7 2.19 -15.69 4.68
N ALA A 8 3.44 -16.12 4.52
CA ALA A 8 3.98 -17.28 5.19
C ALA A 8 5.44 -17.04 5.58
N VAL A 9 5.83 -17.59 6.72
CA VAL A 9 7.20 -17.50 7.24
C VAL A 9 7.98 -18.72 6.77
N ILE A 10 9.19 -18.50 6.26
CA ILE A 10 10.10 -19.59 5.89
C ILE A 10 10.48 -20.37 7.16
N LYS A 11 10.25 -21.69 7.15
CA LYS A 11 10.62 -22.57 8.26
C LYS A 11 12.14 -22.67 8.39
N ALA A 12 12.65 -23.09 9.55
CA ALA A 12 14.10 -23.16 9.83
C ALA A 12 14.89 -24.03 8.83
N ASN A 13 14.22 -24.98 8.17
CA ASN A 13 14.80 -25.84 7.13
C ASN A 13 14.76 -25.22 5.72
N GLY A 14 14.41 -23.94 5.59
CA GLY A 14 14.30 -23.25 4.29
C GLY A 14 13.03 -23.58 3.50
N THR A 15 12.06 -24.29 4.08
CA THR A 15 10.82 -24.65 3.38
C THR A 15 9.72 -23.59 3.56
N LEU A 16 9.07 -23.22 2.45
CA LEU A 16 7.83 -22.44 2.42
C LEU A 16 6.67 -23.36 2.03
N THR A 17 5.62 -23.41 2.85
CA THR A 17 4.39 -24.17 2.56
C THR A 17 3.26 -23.17 2.38
N LEU A 18 2.59 -23.19 1.22
CA LEU A 18 1.39 -22.40 0.94
C LEU A 18 0.19 -23.34 0.97
N GLU A 19 -0.79 -23.06 1.83
CA GLU A 19 -1.98 -23.89 2.03
C GLU A 19 -3.23 -23.07 1.72
N GLU A 20 -4.35 -23.76 1.45
CA GLU A 20 -5.67 -23.15 1.21
C GLU A 20 -5.71 -22.09 0.08
N LEU A 21 -4.87 -22.25 -0.94
CA LEU A 21 -4.89 -21.37 -2.10
C LEU A 21 -6.21 -21.52 -2.89
N PRO A 22 -6.79 -20.44 -3.42
CA PRO A 22 -8.08 -20.46 -4.12
C PRO A 22 -7.95 -20.94 -5.57
N PHE A 23 -7.15 -21.99 -5.81
CA PHE A 23 -6.93 -22.60 -7.12
C PHE A 23 -7.40 -24.05 -7.11
N LYS A 24 -7.72 -24.58 -8.29
CA LYS A 24 -8.19 -25.95 -8.48
C LYS A 24 -7.06 -26.83 -9.01
N GLU A 25 -7.27 -28.14 -8.93
CA GLU A 25 -6.39 -29.11 -9.56
C GLU A 25 -6.29 -28.86 -11.06
N GLY A 26 -5.07 -28.85 -11.59
CA GLY A 26 -4.78 -28.60 -13.01
C GLY A 26 -4.60 -27.12 -13.38
N ASP A 27 -4.85 -26.18 -12.46
CA ASP A 27 -4.59 -24.77 -12.72
C ASP A 27 -3.08 -24.51 -12.81
N LEU A 28 -2.65 -23.84 -13.88
CA LEU A 28 -1.29 -23.35 -14.02
C LEU A 28 -1.14 -22.06 -13.21
N VAL A 29 -0.28 -22.09 -12.18
CA VAL A 29 -0.03 -20.96 -11.30
C VAL A 29 1.43 -20.50 -11.40
N GLU A 30 1.66 -19.19 -11.30
CA GLU A 30 2.98 -18.59 -11.19
C GLU A 30 3.19 -18.13 -9.74
N VAL A 31 4.37 -18.42 -9.18
CA VAL A 31 4.74 -18.07 -7.81
C VAL A 31 5.92 -17.11 -7.83
N ILE A 32 5.76 -15.94 -7.21
CA ILE A 32 6.81 -14.95 -7.04
C ILE A 32 7.12 -14.83 -5.55
N VAL A 33 8.37 -15.09 -5.16
CA VAL A 33 8.85 -14.96 -3.78
C VAL A 33 9.69 -13.70 -3.68
N LEU A 34 9.28 -12.77 -2.82
CA LEU A 34 10.01 -11.53 -2.54
C LEU A 34 10.40 -11.53 -1.05
N GLU A 35 11.67 -11.23 -0.77
CA GLU A 35 12.09 -10.96 0.60
C GLU A 35 11.37 -9.69 1.08
N ARG A 36 10.53 -9.82 2.11
CA ARG A 36 9.87 -8.67 2.71
C ARG A 36 10.81 -8.10 3.76
N GLN A 37 11.31 -6.90 3.52
CA GLN A 37 11.88 -6.11 4.61
C GLN A 37 10.77 -5.90 5.65
N PRO A 38 11.05 -6.00 6.96
CA PRO A 38 10.07 -5.60 7.96
C PRO A 38 9.62 -4.19 7.59
N GLU A 39 8.32 -4.03 7.32
CA GLU A 39 7.74 -2.70 7.16
C GLU A 39 8.22 -1.91 8.37
N ALA A 40 8.91 -0.79 8.13
CA ALA A 40 9.32 0.08 9.21
C ALA A 40 8.05 0.34 10.01
N LYS A 41 7.99 -0.17 11.24
CA LYS A 41 6.87 0.13 12.13
C LYS A 41 6.86 1.64 12.23
N THR A 42 5.93 2.27 11.54
CA THR A 42 5.61 3.66 11.79
C THR A 42 5.04 3.64 13.20
N ASP A 43 5.88 3.98 14.18
CA ASP A 43 5.52 3.99 15.60
C ASP A 43 4.26 4.82 15.87
N ASN A 44 3.93 5.73 14.95
CA ASN A 44 2.66 6.42 14.91
C ASN A 44 2.03 6.38 13.50
N PRO A 45 0.94 5.63 13.28
CA PRO A 45 0.21 5.65 12.01
C PRO A 45 -0.49 6.99 11.74
N TYR A 46 -0.58 7.87 12.73
CA TYR A 46 -1.19 9.20 12.63
C TYR A 46 -0.29 10.28 13.27
N PRO A 47 0.84 10.63 12.63
CA PRO A 47 1.81 11.60 13.18
C PRO A 47 1.21 12.99 13.41
N LEU A 48 0.13 13.30 12.71
CA LEU A 48 -0.58 14.58 12.76
C LEU A 48 -1.85 14.55 13.65
N ARG A 49 -2.10 13.45 14.38
CA ARG A 49 -3.27 13.35 15.26
C ARG A 49 -3.03 14.18 16.53
N GLY A 50 -3.90 15.15 16.78
CA GLY A 50 -3.85 16.00 17.99
C GLY A 50 -3.01 17.27 17.84
N THR A 51 -2.35 17.46 16.70
CA THR A 51 -1.71 18.73 16.36
C THR A 51 -2.76 19.72 15.84
N LEU A 52 -2.71 20.94 16.35
CA LEU A 52 -3.60 22.02 15.92
C LEU A 52 -3.12 22.55 14.56
N TYR A 53 -3.92 22.35 13.51
CA TYR A 53 -3.70 22.95 12.21
C TYR A 53 -4.64 24.13 12.03
N ARG A 54 -4.09 25.26 11.59
CA ARG A 54 -4.85 26.44 11.19
C ARG A 54 -4.69 26.59 9.68
N TYR A 55 -5.81 26.61 8.98
CA TYR A 55 -5.88 27.03 7.60
C TYR A 55 -6.37 28.46 7.61
N ASP A 56 -5.54 29.39 7.15
CA ASP A 56 -5.94 30.80 7.11
C ASP A 56 -7.04 31.02 6.08
N ASP A 57 -6.90 30.44 4.88
CA ASP A 57 -7.90 30.51 3.81
C ASP A 57 -8.10 29.14 3.16
N PRO A 58 -8.82 28.20 3.80
CA PRO A 58 -8.91 26.80 3.37
C PRO A 58 -9.63 26.59 2.03
N PHE A 59 -10.33 27.61 1.53
CA PHE A 59 -11.10 27.55 0.29
C PHE A 59 -10.53 28.43 -0.83
N GLU A 60 -9.45 29.17 -0.55
CA GLU A 60 -8.76 29.94 -1.58
C GLU A 60 -8.08 28.97 -2.57
N PRO A 61 -8.16 29.24 -3.88
CA PRO A 61 -7.40 28.49 -4.87
C PRO A 61 -5.90 28.56 -4.61
N VAL A 62 -5.19 27.46 -4.87
CA VAL A 62 -3.72 27.41 -4.73
C VAL A 62 -2.99 28.31 -5.73
N VAL A 63 -3.65 28.68 -6.82
CA VAL A 63 -3.12 29.57 -7.86
C VAL A 63 -4.11 30.71 -8.16
N PRO A 64 -3.63 31.90 -8.53
CA PRO A 64 -4.47 33.01 -8.96
C PRO A 64 -5.41 32.63 -10.11
N LEU A 65 -6.51 33.38 -10.26
CA LEU A 65 -7.55 33.09 -11.26
C LEU A 65 -6.99 33.12 -12.70
N GLU A 66 -6.05 34.01 -12.97
CA GLU A 66 -5.37 34.18 -14.25
C GLU A 66 -4.53 32.98 -14.70
N ASP A 67 -4.15 32.10 -13.77
CA ASP A 67 -3.36 30.90 -14.06
C ASP A 67 -4.25 29.70 -14.44
N TRP A 68 -5.58 29.85 -14.40
CA TRP A 68 -6.50 28.80 -14.82
C TRP A 68 -6.59 28.70 -16.34
N GLU A 69 -6.09 27.60 -16.90
CA GLU A 69 -6.06 27.35 -18.36
C GLU A 69 -7.44 27.41 -19.03
N VAL A 70 -8.50 27.06 -18.30
CA VAL A 70 -9.90 27.05 -18.82
C VAL A 70 -10.49 28.45 -19.05
N LEU A 71 -9.85 29.49 -18.53
CA LEU A 71 -10.29 30.88 -18.70
C LEU A 71 -9.57 31.60 -19.86
N ARG A 72 -8.73 30.88 -20.63
CA ARG A 72 -8.10 31.37 -21.86
C ARG A 72 -8.88 31.05 -23.11
#